data_AF-A0AAV0YJV5-F1
#
_entry.id   AF-A0AAV0YJV5-F1
#
_cell.length_a   1.000
_cell.length_b   1.000
_cell.length_c   1.000
_cell.angle_alpha   90.00
_cell.angle_beta   90.00
_cell.angle_gamma   90.00
#
_symmetry.space_group_name_H-M   'P 1'
#
loop_
_entity.id
_entity.type
_entity.pdbx_description
1 polymer ?
#
loop_
_entity_poly.entity_id
_entity_poly.type
_entity_poly.pdbx_seq_one_letter_code
_entity_poly.pdbx_strand_id
1 'polypeptide(L)'
;MITRKRPTNNMFCENVTLHQFCKVKISEEIFKLVDQRLLEPFVEDQTGIVENKVRKCLVMFAQIGVACSEEFLNHIMLIKYVIGRLNEIKSNQCFHDINIIPTEIRI
;
A
#
# COMPACT_ATOMS: atom_id res chain seq x y z
N MET A 1 -4.09 -2.74 -7.13
CA MET A 1 -4.80 -1.72 -6.32
C MET A 1 -4.67 -2.14 -4.86
N ILE A 2 -4.27 -1.26 -3.93
CA ILE A 2 -3.95 -1.69 -2.55
C ILE A 2 -5.14 -2.31 -1.83
N THR A 3 -6.30 -1.65 -1.81
CA THR A 3 -7.45 -2.10 -0.99
C THR A 3 -8.47 -2.92 -1.76
N ARG A 4 -8.44 -2.83 -3.11
CA ARG A 4 -9.48 -3.34 -4.04
C ARG A 4 -10.91 -2.93 -3.65
N LYS A 5 -11.09 -1.87 -2.85
CA LYS A 5 -12.39 -1.39 -2.38
C LYS A 5 -12.75 -0.09 -3.08
N ARG A 6 -14.04 0.10 -3.34
CA ARG A 6 -14.58 1.37 -3.85
C ARG A 6 -14.60 2.42 -2.73
N PRO A 7 -14.48 3.72 -3.02
CA PRO A 7 -14.61 4.78 -2.02
C PRO A 7 -15.94 4.73 -1.25
N THR A 8 -17.00 4.18 -1.84
CA THR A 8 -18.31 4.00 -1.21
C THR A 8 -18.44 2.73 -0.37
N ASN A 9 -17.37 1.95 -0.18
CA ASN A 9 -17.41 0.76 0.66
C ASN A 9 -17.67 1.16 2.12
N ASN A 10 -18.50 0.40 2.83
CA ASN A 10 -18.85 0.66 4.23
C ASN A 10 -17.64 0.79 5.18
N MET A 11 -16.49 0.22 4.83
CA MET A 11 -15.26 0.41 5.59
C MET A 11 -14.79 1.87 5.68
N PHE A 12 -15.21 2.71 4.73
CA PHE A 12 -14.90 4.15 4.70
C PHE A 12 -16.06 5.01 5.24
N CYS A 13 -17.13 4.42 5.76
CA CYS A 13 -18.33 5.13 6.21
C CYS A 13 -18.22 5.59 7.66
N GLU A 14 -17.59 6.74 7.89
CA GLU A 14 -17.55 7.40 9.22
C GLU A 14 -17.75 8.92 9.14
N ASN A 15 -18.45 9.43 8.12
CA ASN A 15 -18.55 10.88 7.82
C ASN A 15 -17.19 11.59 7.62
N VAL A 16 -16.11 10.84 7.43
CA VAL A 16 -14.78 11.34 7.07
C VAL A 16 -14.49 11.05 5.60
N THR A 17 -13.68 11.90 4.97
CA THR A 17 -13.23 11.64 3.60
C THR A 17 -12.31 10.42 3.54
N LEU A 18 -12.24 9.75 2.38
CA LEU A 18 -11.30 8.65 2.15
C LEU A 18 -9.85 9.06 2.45
N HIS A 19 -9.49 10.30 2.14
CA HIS A 19 -8.16 10.86 2.42
C HIS A 19 -7.88 10.89 3.93
N GLN A 20 -8.80 11.46 4.73
CA GLN A 20 -8.67 11.52 6.20
C GLN A 20 -8.65 10.12 6.82
N PHE A 21 -9.53 9.23 6.36
CA PHE A 21 -9.58 7.85 6.82
C PHE A 21 -8.23 7.15 6.60
N CYS A 22 -7.71 7.21 5.36
CA CYS A 22 -6.43 6.61 5.01
C CYS A 22 -5.28 7.21 5.83
N LYS A 23 -5.25 8.54 6.01
CA LYS A 23 -4.21 9.24 6.77
C LYS A 23 -4.07 8.74 8.20
N VAL A 24 -5.19 8.36 8.84
CA VAL A 24 -5.20 7.81 10.21
C VAL A 24 -4.93 6.30 10.20
N LYS A 25 -5.66 5.54 9.37
CA LYS A 25 -5.69 4.07 9.46
C LYS A 25 -4.49 3.38 8.82
N ILE A 26 -3.74 4.04 7.92
CA ILE A 26 -2.60 3.41 7.24
C ILE A 26 -1.52 2.96 8.22
N SER A 27 -1.14 3.75 9.22
CA SER A 27 -0.03 3.36 10.11
C SER A 27 -0.41 2.23 11.07
N GLU A 28 -1.66 2.23 11.54
CA GLU A 28 -2.14 1.33 12.59
C GLU A 28 -2.70 0.01 12.02
N GLU A 29 -3.43 0.08 10.91
CA GLU A 29 -4.33 -1.00 10.45
C GLU A 29 -4.15 -1.35 8.96
N ILE A 30 -2.95 -1.13 8.39
CA ILE A 30 -2.71 -1.35 6.95
C ILE A 30 -3.16 -2.73 6.44
N PHE A 31 -2.96 -3.80 7.21
CA PHE A 31 -3.35 -5.15 6.80
C PHE A 31 -4.86 -5.38 6.77
N LYS A 32 -5.66 -4.56 7.47
CA LYS A 32 -7.12 -4.60 7.33
C LYS A 32 -7.60 -3.86 6.08
N LEU A 33 -6.81 -2.89 5.62
CA LEU A 33 -7.12 -2.08 4.44
C LEU A 33 -6.74 -2.79 3.15
N VAL A 34 -5.59 -3.47 3.15
CA VAL A 34 -4.98 -4.09 1.98
C VAL A 34 -5.78 -5.31 1.53
N ASP A 35 -5.89 -5.50 0.21
CA ASP A 35 -6.44 -6.69 -0.41
C ASP A 35 -5.68 -7.91 0.11
N GLN A 36 -6.39 -8.87 0.70
CA GLN A 36 -5.80 -10.07 1.29
C GLN A 36 -4.93 -10.86 0.29
N ARG A 37 -5.21 -10.75 -1.02
CA ARG A 37 -4.39 -11.37 -2.08
C ARG A 37 -2.97 -10.83 -2.14
N LEU A 38 -2.75 -9.60 -1.68
CA LEU A 38 -1.41 -9.02 -1.55
C LEU A 38 -0.69 -9.56 -0.30
N LEU A 39 -1.40 -10.23 0.60
CA LEU A 39 -0.87 -10.84 1.82
C LEU A 39 -0.68 -12.36 1.68
N GLU A 40 -1.37 -13.01 0.75
CA GLU A 40 -1.28 -14.45 0.47
C GLU A 40 0.16 -15.00 0.38
N PRO A 41 1.12 -14.34 -0.31
CA PRO A 41 2.49 -14.83 -0.39
C PRO A 41 3.27 -14.84 0.94
N PHE A 42 2.73 -14.21 2.00
CA PHE A 42 3.41 -14.02 3.28
C PHE A 42 2.79 -14.82 4.43
N VAL A 43 1.74 -15.60 4.16
CA VAL A 43 1.01 -16.39 5.18
C VAL A 43 1.89 -17.46 5.82
N GLU A 44 2.93 -17.93 5.13
CA GLU A 44 3.85 -18.97 5.60
C GLU A 44 5.08 -18.43 6.34
N ASP A 45 5.22 -17.11 6.50
CA ASP A 45 6.34 -16.52 7.25
C ASP A 45 6.16 -16.72 8.76
N GLN A 46 6.69 -17.84 9.26
CA GLN A 46 6.69 -18.18 10.69
C GLN A 46 7.61 -17.26 11.51
N THR A 47 8.48 -16.46 10.87
CA THR A 47 9.44 -15.60 11.54
C THR A 47 8.93 -14.18 11.81
N GLY A 48 7.85 -13.76 11.15
CA GLY A 48 7.27 -12.41 11.23
C GLY A 48 8.16 -11.28 10.65
N ILE A 49 9.35 -11.61 10.15
CA ILE A 49 10.31 -10.63 9.60
C ILE A 49 9.83 -10.15 8.23
N VAL A 50 9.33 -11.06 7.39
CA VAL A 50 8.79 -10.75 6.07
C VAL A 50 7.50 -9.96 6.23
N GLU A 51 6.63 -10.37 7.16
CA GLU A 51 5.40 -9.62 7.48
C GLU A 51 5.72 -8.16 7.86
N ASN A 52 6.71 -7.92 8.72
CA ASN A 52 7.07 -6.56 9.12
C ASN A 52 7.68 -5.71 7.98
N LYS A 53 8.51 -6.32 7.11
CA LYS A 53 9.04 -5.63 5.92
C LYS A 53 7.91 -5.26 4.96
N VAL A 54 7.01 -6.20 4.68
CA VAL A 54 5.84 -5.98 3.81
C VAL A 54 4.94 -4.90 4.39
N ARG A 55 4.66 -4.93 5.69
CA ARG A 55 3.90 -3.89 6.40
C ARG A 55 4.49 -2.52 6.14
N LYS A 56 5.80 -2.36 6.36
CA LYS A 56 6.51 -1.08 6.13
C LYS A 56 6.38 -0.62 4.68
N CYS A 57 6.55 -1.52 3.72
CA CYS A 57 6.41 -1.20 2.31
C CYS A 57 4.98 -0.79 1.92
N LEU A 58 3.96 -1.46 2.44
CA LEU A 58 2.55 -1.10 2.23
C LEU A 58 2.21 0.25 2.87
N VAL A 59 2.72 0.53 4.07
CA VAL A 59 2.55 1.82 4.74
C VAL A 59 3.18 2.94 3.91
N MET A 60 4.43 2.79 3.47
CA MET A 60 5.10 3.79 2.64
C MET A 60 4.36 4.04 1.33
N PHE A 61 3.90 2.97 0.65
CA PHE A 61 3.15 3.11 -0.60
C PHE A 61 1.82 3.84 -0.38
N ALA A 62 1.07 3.46 0.66
CA ALA A 62 -0.21 4.07 0.97
C ALA A 62 -0.04 5.55 1.38
N GLN A 63 1.02 5.91 2.10
CA GLN A 63 1.36 7.30 2.42
C GLN A 63 1.66 8.14 1.17
N ILE A 64 2.34 7.58 0.16
CA ILE A 64 2.51 8.24 -1.13
C ILE A 64 1.14 8.48 -1.79
N GLY A 65 0.26 7.48 -1.79
CA GLY A 65 -1.10 7.61 -2.31
C GLY A 65 -1.91 8.71 -1.63
N VAL A 66 -1.82 8.83 -0.30
CA VAL A 66 -2.44 9.92 0.48
C VAL A 66 -1.87 11.27 0.08
N ALA A 67 -0.54 11.41 0.02
CA ALA A 67 0.11 12.68 -0.35
C ALA A 67 -0.20 13.12 -1.79
N CYS A 68 -0.42 12.18 -2.71
CA CYS A 68 -0.88 12.46 -4.08
C CYS A 68 -2.36 12.85 -4.16
N SER A 69 -3.13 12.58 -3.10
CA SER A 69 -4.57 12.83 -3.02
C SER A 69 -4.90 14.05 -2.14
N GLU A 70 -3.90 14.87 -1.81
CA GLU A 70 -4.11 16.12 -1.08
C GLU A 70 -5.02 17.06 -1.88
N GLU A 71 -5.96 17.69 -1.19
CA GLU A 71 -7.00 18.54 -1.80
C GLU A 71 -6.44 19.87 -2.33
N PHE A 72 -5.32 20.30 -1.76
CA PHE A 72 -4.68 21.57 -2.07
C PHE A 72 -3.37 21.35 -2.84
N LEU A 73 -3.26 21.95 -4.03
CA LEU A 73 -2.09 21.83 -4.92
C LEU A 73 -0.76 22.17 -4.23
N ASN A 74 -0.78 23.08 -3.25
CA ASN A 74 0.38 23.49 -2.47
C ASN A 74 0.97 22.37 -1.60
N HIS A 75 0.19 21.31 -1.38
CA HIS A 75 0.55 20.15 -0.55
C HIS A 75 0.75 18.87 -1.39
N ILE A 76 0.49 18.92 -2.70
CA ILE A 76 0.68 17.76 -3.57
C ILE A 76 2.16 17.52 -3.81
N MET A 77 2.57 16.27 -3.64
CA MET A 77 3.93 15.83 -3.93
C MET A 77 4.21 15.93 -5.43
N LEU A 78 5.29 16.64 -5.82
CA LEU A 78 5.71 16.68 -7.22
C LEU A 78 5.96 15.25 -7.73
N ILE A 79 5.51 14.97 -8.95
CA ILE A 79 5.62 13.64 -9.57
C ILE A 79 7.06 13.09 -9.52
N LYS A 80 8.07 13.95 -9.69
CA LYS A 80 9.49 13.55 -9.57
C LYS A 80 9.82 12.95 -8.19
N TYR A 81 9.25 13.48 -7.11
CA TYR A 81 9.44 12.96 -5.76
C TYR A 81 8.62 11.69 -5.54
N VAL A 82 7.41 11.62 -6.08
CA VAL A 82 6.59 10.39 -6.08
C VAL A 82 7.36 9.24 -6.72
N ILE A 83 7.94 9.46 -7.91
CA ILE A 83 8.75 8.47 -8.62
C ILE A 83 9.98 8.06 -7.79
N GLY A 84 10.69 9.03 -7.20
CA GLY A 84 11.83 8.75 -6.31
C GLY A 84 11.46 7.81 -5.16
N ARG A 85 10.38 8.14 -4.42
CA ARG A 85 9.92 7.33 -3.29
C ARG A 85 9.40 5.96 -3.71
N LEU A 86 8.72 5.86 -4.85
CA LEU A 86 8.29 4.56 -5.38
C LEU A 86 9.50 3.67 -5.75
N ASN A 87 10.57 4.26 -6.29
CA ASN A 87 11.81 3.54 -6.59
C ASN A 87 12.56 3.09 -5.33
N GLU A 88 12.51 3.87 -4.25
CA GLU A 88 13.03 3.47 -2.93
C GLU A 88 12.27 2.23 -2.41
N ILE A 89 10.93 2.26 -2.46
CA ILE A 89 10.09 1.11 -2.05
C ILE A 89 10.42 -0.12 -2.91
N LYS A 90 10.56 0.04 -4.23
CA LYS A 90 10.92 -1.05 -5.14
C LYS A 90 12.29 -1.66 -4.80
N SER A 91 13.25 -0.83 -4.40
CA SER A 91 14.61 -1.25 -4.05
C SER A 91 14.70 -1.94 -2.68
N ASN A 92 13.74 -1.70 -1.77
CA ASN A 92 13.75 -2.21 -0.39
C ASN A 92 13.54 -3.73 -0.23
N GLN A 93 13.62 -4.52 -1.31
CA GLN A 93 13.45 -5.98 -1.35
C GLN A 93 12.18 -6.57 -0.69
N CYS A 94 11.26 -5.77 -0.16
CA CYS A 94 10.03 -6.24 0.50
C CYS A 94 9.17 -7.19 -0.35
N PHE A 95 9.33 -7.15 -1.67
CA PHE A 95 8.63 -7.99 -2.64
C PHE A 95 9.60 -8.86 -3.47
N HIS A 96 10.92 -8.82 -3.23
CA HIS A 96 11.89 -9.61 -4.00
C HIS A 96 11.94 -11.08 -3.57
N ASP A 97 11.46 -11.40 -2.36
CA ASP A 97 11.20 -12.78 -1.96
C ASP A 97 9.99 -13.37 -2.71
N ILE A 98 9.26 -12.55 -3.50
CA ILE A 98 8.23 -13.00 -4.44
C ILE A 98 8.87 -13.42 -5.77
N ASN A 99 9.65 -14.50 -5.74
CA ASN A 99 9.78 -15.37 -6.91
C ASN A 99 8.55 -16.28 -7.04
N ILE A 100 7.36 -15.68 -6.98
CA ILE A 100 6.11 -16.27 -7.46
C ILE A 100 5.58 -15.36 -8.57
N ILE A 101 6.37 -15.23 -9.63
CA ILE A 101 5.81 -15.03 -10.96
C ILE A 101 5.63 -16.44 -11.50
N PRO A 102 4.42 -17.02 -11.62
CA PRO A 102 4.22 -18.04 -12.62
C PRO A 102 4.46 -17.34 -13.95
N THR A 103 5.55 -17.73 -14.60
CA THR A 103 6.03 -17.23 -15.89
C THR A 103 5.08 -17.54 -17.06
N GLU A 104 3.78 -17.71 -16.83
CA GLU A 104 2.83 -18.13 -17.86
C GLU A 104 1.50 -17.37 -17.74
N ILE A 105 1.50 -16.12 -18.21
CA ILE A 105 0.37 -15.65 -19.02
C ILE A 105 0.95 -15.40 -20.41
N ARG A 106 1.01 -16.49 -21.18
CA ARG A 106 1.21 -16.44 -22.62
C ARG A 106 -0.08 -15.86 -23.20
N ILE A 107 0.06 -14.80 -24.00
CA ILE A 107 -1.00 -14.25 -24.85
C ILE A 107 -1.45 -15.33 -25.84
#